data_AF-A0A1G6WM37-F1
#
_entry.id   AF-A0A1G6WM37-F1
#
_cell.length_a   1.000
_cell.length_b   1.000
_cell.length_c   1.000
_cell.angle_alpha   90.00
_cell.angle_beta   90.00
_cell.angle_gamma   90.00
#
_symmetry.space_group_name_H-M   'P 1'
#
loop_
_entity.id
_entity.type
_entity.pdbx_description
1 polymer ?
#
loop_
_entity_poly.entity_id
_entity_poly.type
_entity_poly.pdbx_seq_one_letter_code
_entity_poly.pdbx_strand_id
1 'polypeptide(L)'
;MKGINPVTGSYGRADAGLDASQRPTGGSTALLDRVDSSGDFENYEYSADPRVTQHDVRAALGPDADALMSEADVDVDELIRLLNAETTMLPPIVIPDEASADTVGKTAAAKSDSKPEDGLATAVKTWKKRFLKGAVLAVMITLTGGGAAALAMNKSVTLDVDGERQTVRSFGGTVGEVLDDAGIQVGAHDALSPSPQASVGDGGVIKLERGRQLTLVVDGEQRESWVRATTVGEALTQLGLDDLNKQGTWFSAPVGSEVPLDGMTLEVKTLKSITLFDGGNKPKDLTTTAVTAEELLKELNLDLGKEDVIKGGLEFKLLDGAEVHISRTGVSVINETQAIDPEVRTIDDPELEQGKEIVEEEGTPGEKIVTLRITKKNGKEIDREELSTKVVKKAKDKVVRVGTKQPPQPQISDGAVWDSLAQCEATGNWSINTGNGYYGGLQFNKSTWDAYGGGQYAAYPHEASREQQIAIATKVRDDRGGYGAWPHCSSKLGLPK
;
A
#
# COMPACT_ATOMS: atom_id res chain seq x y z
N MET A 1 -47.97 -31.40 -16.35
CA MET A 1 -47.61 -32.82 -16.17
C MET A 1 -46.83 -32.95 -14.87
N LYS A 2 -47.31 -33.84 -13.97
CA LYS A 2 -46.66 -34.57 -12.86
C LYS A 2 -45.49 -33.86 -12.14
N GLY A 3 -45.59 -33.52 -10.85
CA GLY A 3 -45.80 -34.45 -9.72
C GLY A 3 -44.42 -35.02 -9.30
N ILE A 4 -43.96 -34.91 -8.06
CA ILE A 4 -44.46 -35.63 -6.88
C ILE A 4 -43.94 -34.97 -5.57
N ASN A 5 -44.79 -35.06 -4.55
CA ASN A 5 -44.75 -34.46 -3.21
C ASN A 5 -43.95 -35.28 -2.16
N PRO A 6 -43.75 -34.71 -0.94
CA PRO A 6 -42.91 -35.21 0.15
C PRO A 6 -43.67 -36.05 1.19
N VAL A 7 -42.96 -36.72 2.11
CA VAL A 7 -43.55 -37.51 3.21
C VAL A 7 -42.69 -37.47 4.50
N THR A 8 -43.28 -36.85 5.54
CA THR A 8 -43.29 -37.15 7.01
C THR A 8 -41.99 -37.17 7.82
N GLY A 9 -41.86 -36.65 9.04
CA GLY A 9 -42.83 -36.32 10.09
C GLY A 9 -42.94 -37.43 11.15
N SER A 10 -42.47 -37.21 12.38
CA SER A 10 -43.22 -37.53 13.63
C SER A 10 -42.36 -37.48 14.91
N TYR A 11 -43.02 -36.99 15.95
CA TYR A 11 -42.63 -36.85 17.36
C TYR A 11 -42.84 -38.17 18.14
N GLY A 12 -42.04 -38.33 19.21
CA GLY A 12 -42.54 -38.75 20.53
C GLY A 12 -42.49 -40.24 20.91
N ARG A 13 -41.88 -40.54 22.07
CA ARG A 13 -42.37 -41.60 22.96
C ARG A 13 -41.95 -41.37 24.41
N ALA A 14 -42.92 -41.52 25.31
CA ALA A 14 -42.84 -41.44 26.76
C ALA A 14 -42.74 -42.84 27.42
N ASP A 15 -42.25 -42.83 28.66
CA ASP A 15 -42.46 -43.70 29.84
C ASP A 15 -43.09 -45.10 29.71
N ALA A 16 -42.47 -46.08 30.40
CA ALA A 16 -42.96 -46.67 31.67
C ALA A 16 -42.43 -48.10 31.93
N GLY A 17 -41.89 -48.33 33.14
CA GLY A 17 -42.40 -49.37 34.07
C GLY A 17 -41.68 -50.73 34.22
N LEU A 18 -41.35 -51.03 35.50
CA LEU A 18 -41.38 -52.34 36.21
C LEU A 18 -40.20 -53.32 35.96
N ASP A 19 -39.71 -54.14 36.88
CA ASP A 19 -39.80 -54.36 38.34
C ASP A 19 -38.75 -55.45 38.69
N ALA A 20 -38.41 -55.53 39.98
CA ALA A 20 -38.02 -56.73 40.72
C ALA A 20 -36.64 -57.42 40.52
N SER A 21 -35.82 -57.23 41.56
CA SER A 21 -35.43 -58.28 42.54
C SER A 21 -34.04 -58.92 42.49
N GLN A 22 -33.57 -59.16 43.73
CA GLN A 22 -32.58 -60.14 44.21
C GLN A 22 -31.12 -59.67 44.47
N ARG A 23 -30.88 -59.37 45.76
CA ARG A 23 -29.63 -59.71 46.48
C ARG A 23 -29.66 -61.19 46.91
N PRO A 24 -28.49 -61.81 47.10
CA PRO A 24 -28.10 -62.33 48.42
C PRO A 24 -26.64 -61.90 48.76
N THR A 25 -26.30 -61.34 49.93
CA THR A 25 -26.06 -61.92 51.29
C THR A 25 -24.84 -62.83 51.45
N GLY A 26 -24.03 -62.52 52.47
CA GLY A 26 -23.04 -63.38 53.13
C GLY A 26 -21.61 -62.86 52.94
N GLY A 27 -20.88 -62.31 53.92
CA GLY A 27 -20.93 -62.44 55.37
C GLY A 27 -19.85 -63.42 55.83
N SER A 28 -18.75 -62.95 56.42
CA SER A 28 -18.15 -63.61 57.59
C SER A 28 -17.09 -62.75 58.27
N THR A 29 -17.32 -62.55 59.56
CA THR A 29 -16.47 -61.96 60.59
C THR A 29 -15.54 -63.01 61.19
N ALA A 30 -14.29 -62.65 61.51
CA ALA A 30 -13.45 -63.38 62.47
C ALA A 30 -12.71 -62.32 63.31
N LEU A 31 -13.20 -61.98 64.52
CA LEU A 31 -12.91 -62.59 65.82
C LEU A 31 -11.42 -62.55 66.20
N LEU A 32 -11.11 -61.53 67.00
CA LEU A 32 -9.91 -61.33 67.81
C LEU A 32 -9.81 -62.45 68.85
N ASP A 33 -8.69 -63.16 68.89
CA ASP A 33 -8.33 -64.02 70.01
C ASP A 33 -7.04 -63.49 70.65
N ARG A 34 -7.13 -63.21 71.95
CA ARG A 34 -6.09 -62.62 72.79
C ARG A 34 -5.58 -63.73 73.70
N VAL A 35 -4.41 -64.26 73.40
CA VAL A 35 -3.70 -65.19 74.28
C VAL A 35 -2.83 -64.39 75.24
N ASP A 36 -3.07 -64.56 76.53
CA ASP A 36 -2.29 -64.00 77.63
C ASP A 36 -1.26 -65.01 78.15
N SER A 37 -0.05 -64.49 78.37
CA SER A 37 1.03 -64.96 79.25
C SER A 37 1.52 -66.41 79.18
N SER A 38 2.82 -66.58 78.88
CA SER A 38 3.87 -66.86 79.88
C SER A 38 5.10 -67.48 79.20
N GLY A 39 6.15 -66.68 79.04
CA GLY A 39 7.45 -67.12 78.55
C GLY A 39 8.47 -65.99 78.72
N ASP A 40 9.25 -66.09 79.79
CA ASP A 40 10.55 -65.46 80.03
C ASP A 40 10.69 -63.95 79.71
N PHE A 41 10.56 -63.13 80.76
CA PHE A 41 11.09 -61.76 80.78
C PHE A 41 12.62 -61.80 80.67
N GLU A 42 13.15 -61.97 79.46
CA GLU A 42 14.55 -61.70 79.19
C GLU A 42 14.81 -60.19 79.28
N ASN A 43 15.84 -59.82 80.03
CA ASN A 43 16.26 -58.44 80.28
C ASN A 43 16.42 -57.66 78.96
N TYR A 44 15.75 -56.52 78.84
CA TYR A 44 15.94 -55.51 77.79
C TYR A 44 17.29 -54.78 77.92
N GLU A 45 18.38 -55.53 78.05
CA GLU A 45 19.74 -54.98 78.02
C GLU A 45 20.28 -55.02 76.59
N TYR A 46 20.90 -53.92 76.16
CA TYR A 46 21.63 -53.91 74.89
C TYR A 46 22.78 -54.92 74.91
N SER A 47 23.03 -55.53 73.74
CA SER A 47 24.13 -56.47 73.54
C SER A 47 25.48 -55.78 73.66
N ALA A 48 26.46 -56.50 74.20
CA ALA A 48 27.86 -56.07 74.26
C ALA A 48 28.60 -56.18 72.91
N ASP A 49 27.97 -56.74 71.87
CA ASP A 49 28.51 -56.79 70.51
C ASP A 49 28.69 -55.36 69.95
N PRO A 50 29.79 -55.01 69.26
CA PRO A 50 29.91 -53.72 68.58
C PRO A 50 28.89 -53.49 67.45
N ARG A 51 28.38 -54.54 66.80
CA ARG A 51 27.37 -54.45 65.72
C ARG A 51 25.96 -54.37 66.30
N VAL A 52 25.05 -53.72 65.58
CA VAL A 52 23.62 -53.72 65.92
C VAL A 52 23.05 -55.11 65.63
N THR A 53 22.47 -55.74 66.64
CA THR A 53 21.84 -57.06 66.57
C THR A 53 20.32 -56.95 66.58
N GLN A 54 19.62 -58.02 66.21
CA GLN A 54 18.16 -58.10 66.30
C GLN A 54 17.65 -57.84 67.72
N HIS A 55 18.39 -58.30 68.72
CA HIS A 55 18.11 -58.06 70.14
C HIS A 55 18.19 -56.56 70.49
N ASP A 56 19.15 -55.82 69.93
CA ASP A 56 19.31 -54.38 70.17
C ASP A 56 18.16 -53.55 69.58
N VAL A 57 17.60 -53.96 68.43
CA VAL A 57 16.44 -53.32 67.80
C VAL A 57 15.19 -53.53 68.65
N ARG A 58 14.94 -54.76 69.10
CA ARG A 58 13.83 -55.07 70.02
C ARG A 58 13.99 -54.34 71.36
N ALA A 59 15.21 -54.27 71.90
CA ALA A 59 15.49 -53.51 73.13
C ALA A 59 15.25 -52.00 72.98
N ALA A 60 15.45 -51.43 71.79
CA ALA A 60 15.17 -50.02 71.51
C ALA A 60 13.67 -49.72 71.38
N LEU A 61 12.91 -50.60 70.73
CA LEU A 61 11.47 -50.46 70.50
C LEU A 61 10.61 -50.86 71.71
N GLY A 62 11.16 -51.66 72.62
CA GLY A 62 10.48 -52.05 73.86
C GLY A 62 9.52 -53.24 73.68
N PRO A 63 8.59 -53.45 74.61
CA PRO A 63 7.76 -54.67 74.66
C PRO A 63 6.82 -54.86 73.46
N ASP A 64 6.48 -53.79 72.75
CA ASP A 64 5.59 -53.82 71.59
C ASP A 64 6.35 -53.86 70.25
N ALA A 65 7.66 -54.15 70.28
CA ALA A 65 8.53 -54.08 69.10
C ALA A 65 8.02 -54.89 67.91
N ASP A 66 7.63 -56.15 68.12
CA ASP A 66 7.19 -57.03 67.04
C ASP A 66 5.83 -56.58 66.46
N ALA A 67 4.96 -55.95 67.27
CA ALA A 67 3.72 -55.34 66.79
C ALA A 67 3.98 -54.08 65.94
N LEU A 68 4.87 -53.19 66.38
CA LEU A 68 5.25 -51.98 65.66
C LEU A 68 5.97 -52.27 64.32
N MET A 69 6.83 -53.29 64.30
CA MET A 69 7.52 -53.71 63.08
C MET A 69 6.57 -54.39 62.09
N SER A 70 5.59 -55.16 62.58
CA SER A 70 4.56 -55.79 61.75
C SER A 70 3.54 -54.77 61.20
N GLU A 71 3.16 -53.75 61.96
CA GLU A 71 2.23 -52.71 61.51
C GLU A 71 2.85 -51.81 60.42
N ALA A 72 4.17 -51.62 60.46
CA ALA A 72 4.90 -50.81 59.50
C ALA A 72 5.38 -51.56 58.24
N ASP A 73 5.13 -52.88 58.14
CA ASP A 73 5.62 -53.76 57.05
C ASP A 73 7.14 -53.65 56.82
N VAL A 74 7.91 -53.57 57.91
CA VAL A 74 9.38 -53.39 57.86
C VAL A 74 10.10 -54.70 58.17
N ASP A 75 10.93 -55.15 57.23
CA ASP A 75 11.83 -56.29 57.45
C ASP A 75 12.97 -55.91 58.41
N VAL A 76 13.07 -56.66 59.51
CA VAL A 76 14.07 -56.45 60.57
C VAL A 76 15.48 -56.62 60.03
N ASP A 77 15.68 -57.53 59.06
CA ASP A 77 17.00 -57.79 58.49
C ASP A 77 17.47 -56.63 57.60
N GLU A 78 16.56 -55.96 56.88
CA GLU A 78 16.90 -54.76 56.10
C GLU A 78 17.12 -53.54 57.01
N LEU A 79 16.37 -53.41 58.11
CA LEU A 79 16.60 -52.37 59.12
C LEU A 79 17.98 -52.53 59.79
N ILE A 80 18.36 -53.76 60.13
CA ILE A 80 19.69 -54.10 60.66
C ILE A 80 20.77 -53.82 59.61
N ARG A 81 20.51 -54.11 58.34
CA ARG A 81 21.43 -53.80 57.23
C ARG A 81 21.67 -52.30 57.12
N LEU A 82 20.61 -51.48 57.14
CA LEU A 82 20.70 -50.02 57.07
C LEU A 82 21.41 -49.42 58.29
N LEU A 83 21.09 -49.88 59.50
CA LEU A 83 21.73 -49.41 60.73
C LEU A 83 23.21 -49.77 60.81
N ASN A 84 23.59 -50.97 60.37
CA ASN A 84 25.00 -51.40 60.33
C ASN A 84 25.78 -50.85 59.12
N ALA A 85 25.11 -50.50 58.02
CA ALA A 85 25.73 -49.86 56.87
C ALA A 85 26.11 -48.39 57.14
N GLU A 86 25.33 -47.68 57.96
CA GLU A 86 25.53 -46.26 58.30
C GLU A 86 26.39 -46.05 59.58
N THR A 87 26.74 -47.10 60.33
CA THR A 87 27.55 -47.01 61.56
C THR A 87 29.02 -47.39 61.33
N THR A 88 29.81 -46.46 60.80
CA THR A 88 31.28 -46.50 60.90
C THR A 88 31.78 -45.19 61.50
N MET A 89 31.97 -45.17 62.82
CA MET A 89 32.98 -44.38 63.57
C MET A 89 32.75 -44.56 65.09
N LEU A 90 33.72 -45.13 65.79
CA LEU A 90 33.80 -45.12 67.26
C LEU A 90 34.30 -43.73 67.72
N PRO A 91 33.70 -43.09 68.74
CA PRO A 91 34.30 -41.90 69.34
C PRO A 91 35.59 -42.27 70.09
N PRO A 92 36.59 -41.36 70.17
CA PRO A 92 37.85 -41.63 70.86
C PRO A 92 37.65 -41.83 72.36
N ILE A 93 38.37 -42.81 72.93
CA ILE A 93 38.42 -43.09 74.36
C ILE A 93 39.18 -41.94 75.06
N VAL A 94 38.51 -41.21 75.95
CA VAL A 94 39.15 -40.20 76.80
C VAL A 94 39.66 -40.90 78.07
N ILE A 95 40.98 -40.95 78.24
CA ILE A 95 41.61 -41.29 79.52
C ILE A 95 41.77 -39.97 80.29
N PRO A 96 41.20 -39.81 81.50
CA PRO A 96 41.40 -38.59 82.27
C PRO A 96 42.78 -38.61 82.94
N ASP A 97 43.63 -37.65 82.58
CA ASP A 97 44.85 -37.31 83.32
C ASP A 97 44.49 -36.51 84.58
N GLU A 98 45.14 -36.85 85.69
CA GLU A 98 45.05 -36.14 86.95
C GLU A 98 45.71 -34.76 86.87
N ALA A 99 45.00 -33.71 87.29
CA ALA A 99 45.54 -32.59 88.06
C ALA A 99 44.46 -31.54 88.33
N SER A 100 44.11 -31.33 89.61
CA SER A 100 43.98 -30.04 90.29
C SER A 100 43.24 -30.23 91.62
N ALA A 101 43.98 -30.02 92.71
CA ALA A 101 43.52 -30.08 94.09
C ALA A 101 42.63 -28.87 94.46
N ASP A 102 41.60 -29.10 95.27
CA ASP A 102 41.57 -28.66 96.68
C ASP A 102 40.25 -29.02 97.41
N THR A 103 40.37 -29.86 98.45
CA THR A 103 39.87 -29.72 99.84
C THR A 103 38.32 -29.65 100.06
N VAL A 104 37.59 -30.53 100.78
CA VAL A 104 37.72 -31.23 102.10
C VAL A 104 36.80 -32.49 102.07
N GLY A 105 37.29 -33.73 102.27
CA GLY A 105 37.26 -34.45 103.56
C GLY A 105 36.00 -35.29 103.86
N LYS A 106 35.99 -36.59 103.52
CA LYS A 106 35.72 -37.70 104.46
C LYS A 106 36.01 -39.08 103.84
N THR A 107 36.77 -39.85 104.61
CA THR A 107 37.35 -41.18 104.39
C THR A 107 36.35 -42.33 104.27
N ALA A 108 36.58 -43.24 103.32
CA ALA A 108 36.62 -44.68 103.57
C ALA A 108 37.40 -45.39 102.44
N ALA A 109 38.50 -46.04 102.79
CA ALA A 109 39.35 -46.79 101.89
C ALA A 109 38.84 -48.23 101.72
N ALA A 110 38.85 -48.76 100.50
CA ALA A 110 39.26 -50.14 100.21
C ALA A 110 39.41 -50.41 98.70
N LYS A 111 40.68 -50.63 98.33
CA LYS A 111 41.22 -51.62 97.39
C LYS A 111 40.88 -51.56 95.88
N SER A 112 41.96 -51.39 95.13
CA SER A 112 42.17 -51.77 93.74
C SER A 112 41.95 -53.27 93.52
N ASP A 113 41.42 -53.64 92.35
CA ASP A 113 42.08 -54.57 91.42
C ASP A 113 41.41 -54.53 90.03
N SER A 114 42.26 -54.69 89.03
CA SER A 114 42.11 -54.44 87.59
C SER A 114 41.16 -55.34 86.80
N LYS A 115 40.53 -54.79 85.74
CA LYS A 115 40.49 -55.40 84.37
C LYS A 115 39.98 -54.38 83.31
N PRO A 116 40.60 -54.26 82.12
CA PRO A 116 40.18 -53.30 81.07
C PRO A 116 38.91 -53.70 80.29
N GLU A 117 38.25 -54.81 80.63
CA GLU A 117 37.19 -55.41 79.79
C GLU A 117 35.77 -54.88 80.09
N ASP A 118 35.51 -54.32 81.28
CA ASP A 118 34.17 -53.84 81.64
C ASP A 118 33.85 -52.42 81.09
N GLY A 119 34.88 -51.62 80.80
CA GLY A 119 34.71 -50.25 80.32
C GLY A 119 34.17 -50.17 78.89
N LEU A 120 34.69 -51.02 77.99
CA LEU A 120 34.27 -51.05 76.59
C LEU A 120 32.84 -51.58 76.44
N ALA A 121 32.51 -52.67 77.12
CA ALA A 121 31.15 -53.24 77.10
C ALA A 121 30.11 -52.25 77.63
N THR A 122 30.41 -51.53 78.72
CA THR A 122 29.52 -50.51 79.29
C THR A 122 29.40 -49.28 78.37
N ALA A 123 30.48 -48.88 77.70
CA ALA A 123 30.48 -47.79 76.71
C ALA A 123 29.65 -48.15 75.47
N VAL A 124 29.80 -49.36 74.93
CA VAL A 124 29.04 -49.86 73.76
C VAL A 124 27.55 -49.95 74.10
N LYS A 125 27.18 -50.53 75.25
CA LYS A 125 25.78 -50.59 75.71
C LYS A 125 25.15 -49.20 75.88
N THR A 126 25.89 -48.24 76.43
CA THR A 126 25.41 -46.87 76.66
C THR A 126 25.27 -46.08 75.36
N TRP A 127 26.21 -46.26 74.41
CA TRP A 127 26.13 -45.67 73.07
C TRP A 127 24.94 -46.23 72.29
N LYS A 128 24.80 -47.57 72.22
CA LYS A 128 23.67 -48.24 71.55
C LYS A 128 22.31 -47.76 72.07
N LYS A 129 22.17 -47.63 73.39
CA LYS A 129 20.95 -47.11 74.03
C LYS A 129 20.58 -45.70 73.58
N ARG A 130 21.57 -44.84 73.38
CA ARG A 130 21.35 -43.44 72.96
C ARG A 130 21.17 -43.29 71.46
N PHE A 131 21.91 -44.07 70.67
CA PHE A 131 21.89 -44.02 69.21
C PHE A 131 20.67 -44.72 68.61
N LEU A 132 20.36 -45.95 69.03
CA LEU A 132 19.31 -46.77 68.41
C LEU A 132 17.90 -46.24 68.67
N LYS A 133 17.63 -45.64 69.83
CA LYS A 133 16.32 -45.03 70.11
C LYS A 133 16.00 -43.84 69.19
N GLY A 134 17.01 -43.11 68.73
CA GLY A 134 16.84 -42.00 67.80
C GLY A 134 16.85 -42.44 66.34
N ALA A 135 17.79 -43.32 65.96
CA ALA A 135 17.99 -43.75 64.58
C ALA A 135 16.81 -44.61 64.06
N VAL A 136 16.30 -45.54 64.87
CA VAL A 136 15.18 -46.41 64.48
C VAL A 136 13.91 -45.59 64.23
N LEU A 137 13.64 -44.58 65.06
CA LEU A 137 12.47 -43.71 64.90
C LEU A 137 12.56 -42.83 63.65
N ALA A 138 13.76 -42.30 63.33
CA ALA A 138 13.97 -41.45 62.16
C ALA A 138 13.79 -42.22 60.84
N VAL A 139 14.29 -43.46 60.75
CA VAL A 139 14.16 -44.32 59.57
C VAL A 139 12.70 -44.74 59.34
N MET A 140 11.95 -45.01 60.42
CA MET A 140 10.53 -45.33 60.35
C MET A 140 9.68 -44.15 59.85
N ILE A 141 10.02 -42.91 60.22
CA ILE A 141 9.34 -41.69 59.74
C ILE A 141 9.57 -41.47 58.24
N THR A 142 10.77 -41.75 57.73
CA THR A 142 11.08 -41.61 56.29
C THR A 142 10.40 -42.66 55.41
N LEU A 143 10.23 -43.88 55.91
CA LEU A 143 9.65 -45.00 55.15
C LEU A 143 8.11 -44.96 55.08
N THR A 144 7.43 -44.35 56.05
CA THR A 144 5.96 -44.36 56.11
C THR A 144 5.28 -43.02 55.73
N GLY A 145 6.01 -41.89 55.69
CA GLY A 145 5.39 -40.55 55.59
C GLY A 145 5.85 -39.62 54.46
N GLY A 146 6.89 -39.95 53.68
CA GLY A 146 7.47 -39.00 52.71
C GLY A 146 6.78 -38.92 51.33
N GLY A 147 6.19 -40.03 50.85
CA GLY A 147 5.70 -40.12 49.47
C GLY A 147 4.28 -39.57 49.23
N ALA A 148 3.38 -39.72 50.19
CA ALA A 148 1.96 -39.38 50.01
C ALA A 148 1.67 -37.87 50.10
N ALA A 149 2.44 -37.13 50.91
CA ALA A 149 2.24 -35.68 51.05
C ALA A 149 2.71 -34.89 49.81
N ALA A 150 3.75 -35.35 49.12
CA ALA A 150 4.25 -34.71 47.89
C ALA A 150 3.26 -34.83 46.72
N LEU A 151 2.53 -35.96 46.63
CA LEU A 151 1.51 -36.15 45.58
C LEU A 151 0.26 -35.29 45.81
N ALA A 152 -0.07 -34.95 47.06
CA ALA A 152 -1.21 -34.10 47.39
C ALA A 152 -0.96 -32.60 47.14
N MET A 153 0.30 -32.17 47.02
CA MET A 153 0.68 -30.77 46.75
C MET A 153 0.89 -30.47 45.25
N ASN A 154 0.94 -31.50 44.40
CA ASN A 154 1.14 -31.38 42.97
C ASN A 154 -0.19 -31.05 42.26
N LYS A 155 -0.39 -29.79 41.90
CA LYS A 155 -1.62 -29.30 41.26
C LYS A 155 -1.56 -29.57 39.76
N SER A 156 -2.71 -29.94 39.19
CA SER A 156 -2.92 -30.05 37.75
C SER A 156 -3.60 -28.79 37.24
N VAL A 157 -2.89 -27.96 36.49
CA VAL A 157 -3.39 -26.67 36.00
C VAL A 157 -3.50 -26.73 34.48
N THR A 158 -4.63 -26.26 33.94
CA THR A 158 -4.80 -26.12 32.48
C THR A 158 -4.21 -24.78 32.07
N LEU A 159 -3.20 -24.81 31.22
CA LEU A 159 -2.63 -23.64 30.58
C LEU A 159 -3.14 -23.56 29.13
N ASP A 160 -3.84 -22.48 28.81
CA ASP A 160 -4.32 -22.14 27.48
C ASP A 160 -3.40 -21.03 26.93
N VAL A 161 -2.49 -21.40 26.03
CA VAL A 161 -1.56 -20.46 25.38
C VAL A 161 -2.05 -20.23 23.96
N ASP A 162 -2.55 -19.02 23.68
CA ASP A 162 -3.07 -18.65 22.36
C ASP A 162 -4.13 -19.62 21.79
N GLY A 163 -4.96 -20.24 22.64
CA GLY A 163 -5.97 -21.21 22.24
C GLY A 163 -5.50 -22.66 22.27
N GLU A 164 -4.20 -22.92 22.43
CA GLU A 164 -3.64 -24.26 22.61
C GLU A 164 -3.64 -24.64 24.10
N ARG A 165 -4.40 -25.67 24.44
CA ARG A 165 -4.55 -26.13 25.84
C ARG A 165 -3.57 -27.25 26.15
N GLN A 166 -2.81 -27.06 27.23
CA GLN A 166 -1.93 -28.06 27.81
C GLN A 166 -2.16 -28.17 29.31
N THR A 167 -1.89 -29.34 29.88
CA THR A 167 -1.97 -29.54 31.34
C THR A 167 -0.58 -29.54 31.92
N VAL A 168 -0.33 -28.63 32.86
CA VAL A 168 0.94 -28.49 33.57
C VAL A 168 0.79 -28.98 35.01
N ARG A 169 1.78 -29.75 35.46
CA ARG A 169 1.91 -30.17 36.86
C ARG A 169 2.85 -29.20 37.56
N SER A 170 2.37 -28.55 38.61
CA SER A 170 3.14 -27.52 39.33
C SER A 170 2.87 -27.58 40.83
N PHE A 171 3.91 -27.27 41.61
CA PHE A 171 3.80 -27.10 43.05
C PHE A 171 3.50 -25.64 43.44
N GLY A 172 3.61 -24.71 42.48
CA GLY A 172 3.35 -23.28 42.64
C GLY A 172 1.98 -22.99 43.24
N GLY A 173 1.94 -22.03 44.15
CA GLY A 173 0.71 -21.48 44.74
C GLY A 173 0.11 -20.36 43.90
N THR A 174 0.85 -19.80 42.94
CA THR A 174 0.43 -18.65 42.12
C THR A 174 0.56 -18.91 40.62
N VAL A 175 -0.15 -18.11 39.81
CA VAL A 175 -0.06 -18.17 38.34
C VAL A 175 1.39 -18.00 37.86
N GLY A 176 2.14 -17.06 38.42
CA GLY A 176 3.53 -16.80 38.04
C GLY A 176 4.44 -18.00 38.26
N GLU A 177 4.34 -18.65 39.43
CA GLU A 177 5.12 -19.86 39.74
C GLU A 177 4.76 -21.03 38.80
N VAL A 178 3.49 -21.17 38.42
CA VAL A 178 3.05 -22.20 37.46
C VAL A 178 3.62 -21.94 36.06
N LEU A 179 3.71 -20.69 35.64
CA LEU A 179 4.33 -20.32 34.35
C LEU A 179 5.84 -20.51 34.37
N ASP A 180 6.52 -20.19 35.48
CA ASP A 180 7.95 -20.44 35.66
C ASP A 180 8.27 -21.94 35.62
N ASP A 181 7.46 -22.78 36.28
CA ASP A 181 7.56 -24.24 36.22
C ASP A 181 7.35 -24.78 34.79
N ALA A 182 6.47 -24.13 34.00
CA ALA A 182 6.22 -24.44 32.60
C ALA A 182 7.31 -23.90 31.65
N GLY A 183 8.27 -23.10 32.16
CA GLY A 183 9.29 -22.44 31.36
C GLY A 183 8.76 -21.33 30.45
N ILE A 184 7.63 -20.71 30.81
CA ILE A 184 6.94 -19.70 30.00
C ILE A 184 7.13 -18.32 30.60
N GLN A 185 7.75 -17.43 29.83
CA GLN A 185 7.93 -16.03 30.19
C GLN A 185 6.79 -15.18 29.63
N VAL A 186 6.31 -14.24 30.44
CA VAL A 186 5.25 -13.29 30.05
C VAL A 186 5.89 -12.00 29.57
N GLY A 187 5.63 -11.64 28.31
CA GLY A 187 6.10 -10.41 27.68
C GLY A 187 5.29 -9.17 28.11
N ALA A 188 5.84 -7.98 27.82
CA ALA A 188 5.20 -6.70 28.15
C ALA A 188 3.87 -6.43 27.39
N HIS A 189 3.65 -7.13 26.28
CA HIS A 189 2.47 -6.98 25.41
C HIS A 189 1.53 -8.20 25.47
N ASP A 190 1.81 -9.14 26.37
CA ASP A 190 0.99 -10.32 26.60
C ASP A 190 -0.18 -9.97 27.52
N ALA A 191 -1.26 -10.73 27.40
CA ALA A 191 -2.34 -10.71 28.37
C ALA A 191 -2.41 -12.05 29.10
N LEU A 192 -2.29 -11.96 30.42
CA LEU A 192 -2.37 -13.09 31.31
C LEU A 192 -3.61 -12.97 32.20
N SER A 193 -4.38 -14.05 32.29
CA SER A 193 -5.52 -14.16 33.19
C SER A 193 -5.55 -15.54 33.83
N PRO A 194 -5.60 -15.66 35.18
CA PRO A 194 -5.55 -14.57 36.18
C PRO A 194 -4.18 -13.87 36.27
N SER A 195 -4.05 -12.82 37.10
CA SER A 195 -2.78 -12.08 37.25
C SER A 195 -1.65 -12.98 37.81
N PRO A 196 -0.36 -12.63 37.61
CA PRO A 196 0.76 -13.47 38.06
C PRO A 196 0.74 -13.80 39.56
N GLN A 197 0.20 -12.93 40.40
CA GLN A 197 0.13 -13.11 41.85
C GLN A 197 -1.16 -13.80 42.32
N ALA A 198 -2.10 -14.07 41.42
CA ALA A 198 -3.34 -14.74 41.77
C ALA A 198 -3.06 -16.19 42.19
N SER A 199 -3.74 -16.63 43.25
CA SER A 199 -3.61 -18.00 43.73
C SER A 199 -4.23 -19.00 42.75
N VAL A 200 -3.55 -20.11 42.51
CA VAL A 200 -4.00 -21.19 41.62
C VAL A 200 -4.21 -22.49 42.40
N GLY A 201 -5.41 -23.06 42.23
CA GLY A 201 -5.81 -24.35 42.78
C GLY A 201 -5.73 -25.48 41.75
N ASP A 202 -5.96 -26.70 42.20
CA ASP A 202 -6.08 -27.86 41.31
C ASP A 202 -7.25 -27.68 40.33
N GLY A 203 -7.03 -28.05 39.06
CA GLY A 203 -7.98 -27.80 37.97
C GLY A 203 -8.08 -26.34 37.52
N GLY A 204 -7.23 -25.43 38.05
CA GLY A 204 -7.20 -24.03 37.65
C GLY A 204 -6.96 -23.85 36.14
N VAL A 205 -7.49 -22.77 35.56
CA VAL A 205 -7.26 -22.41 34.16
C VAL A 205 -6.48 -21.11 34.11
N ILE A 206 -5.31 -21.15 33.50
CA ILE A 206 -4.48 -19.99 33.19
C ILE A 206 -4.59 -19.76 31.69
N LYS A 207 -4.95 -18.55 31.28
CA LYS A 207 -4.98 -18.13 29.88
C LYS A 207 -3.88 -17.11 29.63
N LEU A 208 -3.01 -17.40 28.67
CA LEU A 208 -1.95 -16.53 28.19
C LEU A 208 -2.18 -16.24 26.70
N GLU A 209 -2.42 -14.97 26.37
CA GLU A 209 -2.48 -14.49 24.99
C GLU A 209 -1.21 -13.68 24.72
N ARG A 210 -0.33 -14.20 23.86
CA ARG A 210 0.96 -13.58 23.57
C ARG A 210 0.81 -12.39 22.62
N GLY A 211 1.55 -11.33 22.89
CA GLY A 211 1.64 -10.15 22.05
C GLY A 211 2.43 -10.44 20.77
N ARG A 212 1.88 -10.02 19.64
CA ARG A 212 2.46 -10.13 18.30
C ARG A 212 2.52 -8.73 17.69
N GLN A 213 3.69 -8.35 17.16
CA GLN A 213 3.84 -7.06 16.49
C GLN A 213 3.30 -7.16 15.06
N LEU A 214 2.27 -6.38 14.74
CA LEU A 214 1.71 -6.29 13.40
C LEU A 214 2.06 -4.93 12.79
N THR A 215 2.82 -4.97 11.69
CA THR A 215 3.08 -3.83 10.82
C THR A 215 2.04 -3.83 9.71
N LEU A 216 1.05 -2.96 9.81
CA LEU A 216 -0.01 -2.83 8.82
C LEU A 216 0.35 -1.72 7.81
N VAL A 217 0.35 -2.05 6.52
CA VAL A 217 0.59 -1.10 5.44
C VAL A 217 -0.69 -0.97 4.61
N VAL A 218 -1.49 0.07 4.85
CA VAL A 218 -2.76 0.29 4.12
C VAL A 218 -2.53 1.33 3.04
N ASP A 219 -2.68 0.96 1.77
CA ASP A 219 -2.49 1.85 0.62
C ASP A 219 -1.15 2.64 0.68
N GLY A 220 -0.10 1.96 1.14
CA GLY A 220 1.24 2.51 1.32
C GLY A 220 1.46 3.32 2.60
N GLU A 221 0.47 3.44 3.49
CA GLU A 221 0.62 4.05 4.81
C GLU A 221 0.88 2.98 5.89
N GLN A 222 2.04 3.07 6.54
CA GLN A 222 2.47 2.12 7.57
C GLN A 222 2.01 2.53 8.97
N ARG A 223 1.53 1.55 9.75
CA ARG A 223 1.22 1.67 11.17
C ARG A 223 1.66 0.39 11.90
N GLU A 224 2.26 0.56 13.07
CA GLU A 224 2.66 -0.56 13.92
C GLU A 224 1.73 -0.66 15.13
N SER A 225 1.28 -1.89 15.41
CA SER A 225 0.38 -2.18 16.52
C SER A 225 0.72 -3.53 17.14
N TRP A 226 0.50 -3.67 18.44
CA TRP A 226 0.55 -4.95 19.13
C TRP A 226 -0.83 -5.59 19.17
N VAL A 227 -0.92 -6.84 18.72
CA VAL A 227 -2.16 -7.64 18.73
C VAL A 227 -1.94 -8.93 19.52
N ARG A 228 -3.02 -9.51 20.04
CA ARG A 228 -3.02 -10.80 20.75
C ARG A 228 -3.73 -11.90 19.94
N ALA A 229 -4.39 -11.49 18.86
CA ALA A 229 -4.98 -12.36 17.87
C ALA A 229 -3.96 -13.32 17.24
N THR A 230 -4.37 -14.55 17.00
CA THR A 230 -3.53 -15.58 16.37
C THR A 230 -3.66 -15.58 14.85
N THR A 231 -4.70 -14.94 14.32
CA THR A 231 -4.97 -14.83 12.88
C THR A 231 -5.09 -13.38 12.42
N VAL A 232 -4.85 -13.14 11.13
CA VAL A 232 -4.97 -11.79 10.52
C VAL A 232 -6.36 -11.21 10.72
N GLY A 233 -7.42 -12.00 10.53
CA GLY A 233 -8.80 -11.56 10.66
C GLY A 233 -9.12 -11.09 12.08
N GLU A 234 -8.77 -11.89 13.08
CA GLU A 234 -8.91 -11.51 14.49
C GLU A 234 -8.08 -10.27 14.84
N ALA A 235 -6.88 -10.13 14.25
CA ALA A 235 -6.03 -8.96 14.47
C ALA A 235 -6.68 -7.69 13.92
N LEU A 236 -7.29 -7.75 12.73
CA LEU A 236 -8.04 -6.64 12.16
C LEU A 236 -9.25 -6.27 13.04
N THR A 237 -10.00 -7.26 13.53
CA THR A 237 -11.12 -7.03 14.48
C THR A 237 -10.64 -6.40 15.78
N GLN A 238 -9.52 -6.88 16.35
CA GLN A 238 -8.94 -6.30 17.57
C GLN A 238 -8.54 -4.83 17.38
N LEU A 239 -8.10 -4.45 16.17
CA LEU A 239 -7.75 -3.07 15.82
C LEU A 239 -8.97 -2.22 15.41
N GLY A 240 -10.17 -2.79 15.36
CA GLY A 240 -11.38 -2.11 14.88
C GLY A 240 -11.35 -1.79 13.39
N LEU A 241 -10.65 -2.62 12.60
CA LEU A 241 -10.43 -2.45 11.16
C LEU A 241 -11.21 -3.48 10.33
N ASP A 242 -12.33 -3.98 10.85
CA ASP A 242 -13.23 -4.93 10.15
C ASP A 242 -13.69 -4.40 8.79
N ASP A 243 -13.77 -3.07 8.66
CA ASP A 243 -14.10 -2.37 7.42
C ASP A 243 -13.11 -2.62 6.27
N LEU A 244 -11.88 -3.06 6.56
CA LEU A 244 -10.91 -3.43 5.53
C LEU A 244 -11.25 -4.78 4.89
N ASN A 245 -11.94 -5.67 5.61
CA ASN A 245 -12.35 -6.99 5.14
C ASN A 245 -13.64 -6.93 4.30
N LYS A 246 -13.69 -6.00 3.34
CA LYS A 246 -14.75 -5.89 2.34
C LYS A 246 -14.38 -6.66 1.08
N GLN A 247 -15.39 -7.06 0.30
CA GLN A 247 -15.16 -7.72 -0.98
C GLN A 247 -14.30 -6.84 -1.89
N GLY A 248 -13.23 -7.42 -2.44
CA GLY A 248 -12.33 -6.77 -3.39
C GLY A 248 -11.11 -6.07 -2.78
N THR A 249 -11.00 -5.95 -1.46
CA THR A 249 -9.73 -5.57 -0.82
C THR A 249 -8.69 -6.67 -1.04
N TRP A 250 -7.49 -6.28 -1.46
CA TRP A 250 -6.37 -7.20 -1.57
C TRP A 250 -5.51 -7.18 -0.31
N PHE A 251 -5.05 -8.36 0.11
CA PHE A 251 -4.17 -8.54 1.26
C PHE A 251 -2.92 -9.31 0.83
N SER A 252 -1.75 -8.97 1.36
CA SER A 252 -0.50 -9.74 1.13
C SER A 252 -0.54 -11.14 1.72
N ALA A 253 -1.42 -11.38 2.70
CA ALA A 253 -1.68 -12.68 3.29
C ALA A 253 -3.20 -12.88 3.50
N PRO A 254 -3.74 -14.10 3.36
CA PRO A 254 -5.16 -14.37 3.58
C PRO A 254 -5.61 -13.97 4.99
N VAL A 255 -6.86 -13.50 5.16
CA VAL A 255 -7.38 -13.13 6.48
C VAL A 255 -7.40 -14.28 7.50
N GLY A 256 -7.41 -15.54 7.06
CA GLY A 256 -7.29 -16.71 7.93
C GLY A 256 -5.86 -17.14 8.24
N SER A 257 -4.84 -16.45 7.73
CA SER A 257 -3.44 -16.80 7.98
C SER A 257 -3.02 -16.46 9.41
N GLU A 258 -2.10 -17.26 9.95
CA GLU A 258 -1.57 -17.07 11.29
C GLU A 258 -0.68 -15.82 11.37
N VAL A 259 -0.73 -15.12 12.51
CA VAL A 259 0.16 -14.01 12.85
C VAL A 259 1.30 -14.57 13.73
N PRO A 260 2.54 -14.62 13.21
CA PRO A 260 3.68 -15.15 13.95
C PRO A 260 4.05 -14.34 15.19
N LEU A 261 4.70 -14.98 16.16
CA LEU A 261 5.15 -14.36 17.42
C LEU A 261 6.28 -13.36 17.21
N ASP A 262 7.14 -13.57 16.21
CA ASP A 262 8.19 -12.64 15.78
C ASP A 262 7.64 -11.43 15.00
N GLY A 263 6.34 -11.42 14.72
CA GLY A 263 5.62 -10.34 14.08
C GLY A 263 5.30 -10.59 12.62
N MET A 264 4.54 -9.68 12.03
CA MET A 264 4.06 -9.79 10.65
C MET A 264 3.99 -8.41 10.00
N THR A 265 4.37 -8.32 8.71
CA THR A 265 4.00 -7.18 7.87
C THR A 265 2.83 -7.58 6.98
N LEU A 266 1.71 -6.89 7.14
CA LEU A 266 0.50 -7.11 6.36
C LEU A 266 0.26 -5.88 5.47
N GLU A 267 0.38 -6.07 4.16
CA GLU A 267 0.02 -5.05 3.18
C GLU A 267 -1.44 -5.23 2.79
N VAL A 268 -2.17 -4.11 2.76
CA VAL A 268 -3.59 -4.04 2.43
C VAL A 268 -3.78 -2.99 1.37
N LYS A 269 -4.37 -3.39 0.25
CA LYS A 269 -4.72 -2.49 -0.84
C LYS A 269 -6.24 -2.42 -0.95
N THR A 270 -6.81 -1.28 -0.58
CA THR A 270 -8.27 -1.11 -0.53
C THR A 270 -8.84 -0.98 -1.93
N LEU A 271 -10.01 -1.58 -2.18
CA LEU A 271 -10.72 -1.44 -3.45
C LEU A 271 -11.18 0.02 -3.62
N LYS A 272 -10.87 0.62 -4.76
CA LYS A 272 -11.21 2.00 -5.10
C LYS A 272 -12.03 2.04 -6.38
N SER A 273 -12.99 2.94 -6.45
CA SER A 273 -13.71 3.31 -7.68
C SER A 273 -13.06 4.54 -8.26
N ILE A 274 -12.58 4.49 -9.51
CA ILE A 274 -11.88 5.60 -10.16
C ILE A 274 -12.45 5.85 -11.55
N THR A 275 -12.23 7.06 -12.09
CA THR A 275 -12.57 7.39 -13.47
C THR A 275 -11.29 7.65 -14.27
N LEU A 276 -11.09 6.87 -15.33
CA LEU A 276 -9.96 7.00 -16.24
C LEU A 276 -10.33 7.85 -17.47
N PHE A 277 -9.58 8.94 -17.67
CA PHE A 277 -9.62 9.79 -18.86
C PHE A 277 -8.37 9.52 -19.69
N ASP A 278 -8.48 8.60 -20.65
CA ASP A 278 -7.36 8.25 -21.54
C ASP A 278 -7.43 8.99 -22.88
N GLY A 279 -6.67 10.07 -23.00
CA GLY A 279 -6.53 10.85 -24.21
C GLY A 279 -7.83 11.54 -24.61
N GLY A 280 -8.28 11.30 -25.85
CA GLY A 280 -9.54 11.81 -26.39
C GLY A 280 -10.71 10.83 -26.27
N ASN A 281 -10.52 9.71 -25.59
CA ASN A 281 -11.55 8.68 -25.45
C ASN A 281 -12.62 9.11 -24.44
N LYS A 282 -13.77 8.44 -24.47
CA LYS A 282 -14.80 8.61 -23.42
C LYS A 282 -14.24 8.17 -22.06
N PRO A 283 -14.60 8.87 -20.96
CA PRO A 283 -14.21 8.47 -19.62
C PRO A 283 -14.67 7.04 -19.32
N LYS A 284 -13.87 6.30 -18.55
CA LYS A 284 -14.17 4.92 -18.14
C LYS A 284 -14.17 4.83 -16.61
N ASP A 285 -15.27 4.38 -16.04
CA ASP A 285 -15.34 4.07 -14.61
C ASP A 285 -14.79 2.66 -14.39
N LEU A 286 -13.87 2.53 -13.43
CA LEU A 286 -13.13 1.31 -13.13
C LEU A 286 -13.07 1.09 -11.62
N THR A 287 -12.91 -0.17 -11.23
CA THR A 287 -12.53 -0.54 -9.87
C THR A 287 -11.14 -1.15 -9.88
N THR A 288 -10.31 -0.81 -8.91
CA THR A 288 -8.89 -1.22 -8.84
C THR A 288 -8.42 -1.27 -7.39
N THR A 289 -7.36 -2.04 -7.14
CA THR A 289 -6.62 -2.01 -5.86
C THR A 289 -5.27 -1.30 -5.99
N ALA A 290 -4.95 -0.74 -7.16
CA ALA A 290 -3.74 0.02 -7.38
C ALA A 290 -3.63 1.20 -6.41
N VAL A 291 -2.46 1.36 -5.81
CA VAL A 291 -2.15 2.45 -4.87
C VAL A 291 -1.68 3.69 -5.62
N THR A 292 -0.99 3.51 -6.74
CA THR A 292 -0.46 4.60 -7.58
C THR A 292 -0.97 4.51 -9.01
N ALA A 293 -0.88 5.63 -9.72
CA ALA A 293 -1.18 5.66 -11.15
C ALA A 293 -0.28 4.70 -11.96
N GLU A 294 0.98 4.51 -11.55
CA GLU A 294 1.88 3.54 -12.18
C GLU A 294 1.35 2.10 -12.05
N GLU A 295 0.91 1.71 -10.85
CA GLU A 295 0.32 0.39 -10.62
C GLU A 295 -0.95 0.19 -11.44
N LEU A 296 -1.80 1.21 -11.54
CA LEU A 296 -3.02 1.16 -12.36
C LEU A 296 -2.70 0.95 -13.84
N LEU A 297 -1.69 1.64 -14.38
CA LEU A 297 -1.27 1.46 -15.76
C LEU A 297 -0.77 0.03 -16.02
N LYS A 298 0.02 -0.53 -15.08
CA LYS A 298 0.46 -1.93 -15.14
C LYS A 298 -0.71 -2.91 -15.09
N GLU A 299 -1.67 -2.69 -14.19
CA GLU A 299 -2.89 -3.51 -14.07
C GLU A 299 -3.71 -3.51 -15.37
N LEU A 300 -3.87 -2.34 -15.99
CA LEU A 300 -4.61 -2.19 -17.24
C LEU A 300 -3.80 -2.57 -18.49
N ASN A 301 -2.53 -2.93 -18.33
CA ASN A 301 -1.57 -3.17 -19.41
C ASN A 301 -1.54 -1.99 -20.42
N LEU A 302 -1.50 -0.76 -19.89
CA LEU A 302 -1.48 0.49 -20.63
C LEU A 302 -0.09 1.11 -20.62
N ASP A 303 0.59 1.09 -21.76
CA ASP A 303 1.87 1.76 -21.93
C ASP A 303 1.69 3.25 -22.28
N LEU A 304 2.57 4.10 -21.75
CA LEU A 304 2.66 5.51 -22.12
C LEU A 304 3.67 5.70 -23.25
N GLY A 305 3.28 6.43 -24.30
CA GLY A 305 4.19 6.93 -25.31
C GLY A 305 5.19 7.95 -24.73
N LYS A 306 6.26 8.24 -25.48
CA LYS A 306 7.33 9.16 -25.02
C LYS A 306 6.84 10.56 -24.66
N GLU A 307 5.79 11.03 -25.34
CA GLU A 307 5.20 12.36 -25.18
C GLU A 307 3.87 12.31 -24.39
N ASP A 308 3.49 11.13 -23.90
CA ASP A 308 2.28 10.96 -23.10
C ASP A 308 2.57 11.37 -21.65
N VAL A 309 1.59 12.03 -21.03
CA VAL A 309 1.75 12.55 -19.67
C VAL A 309 0.52 12.22 -18.84
N ILE A 310 0.74 11.68 -17.64
CA ILE A 310 -0.30 11.51 -16.64
C ILE A 310 -0.33 12.72 -15.70
N LYS A 311 -1.51 13.30 -15.50
CA LYS A 311 -1.67 14.42 -14.57
C LYS A 311 -1.38 13.94 -13.15
N GLY A 312 -0.45 14.59 -12.47
CA GLY A 312 0.00 14.19 -11.13
C GLY A 312 1.20 13.25 -11.10
N GLY A 313 1.66 12.74 -12.26
CA GLY A 313 2.79 11.82 -12.35
C GLY A 313 2.45 10.36 -12.06
N LEU A 314 3.42 9.46 -12.24
CA LEU A 314 3.26 8.02 -12.04
C LEU A 314 3.06 7.65 -10.55
N GLU A 315 3.69 8.40 -9.65
CA GLU A 315 3.56 8.25 -8.19
C GLU A 315 2.28 8.90 -7.62
N PHE A 316 1.37 9.38 -8.48
CA PHE A 316 0.11 9.93 -8.03
C PHE A 316 -0.69 8.87 -7.26
N LYS A 317 -0.93 9.12 -5.97
CA LYS A 317 -1.70 8.22 -5.11
C LYS A 317 -3.18 8.20 -5.49
N LEU A 318 -3.72 7.01 -5.68
CA LEU A 318 -5.12 6.79 -5.99
C LEU A 318 -5.95 6.73 -4.70
N LEU A 319 -7.00 7.54 -4.67
CA LEU A 319 -8.02 7.54 -3.62
C LEU A 319 -9.35 7.05 -4.22
N ASP A 320 -10.30 6.69 -3.36
CA ASP A 320 -11.65 6.39 -3.81
C ASP A 320 -12.29 7.65 -4.45
N GLY A 321 -12.90 7.47 -5.61
CA GLY A 321 -13.40 8.55 -6.47
C GLY A 321 -12.33 9.31 -7.25
N ALA A 322 -11.08 8.84 -7.29
CA ALA A 322 -10.02 9.55 -7.99
C ALA A 322 -10.25 9.61 -9.52
N GLU A 323 -9.84 10.72 -10.12
CA GLU A 323 -9.81 10.88 -11.57
C GLU A 323 -8.37 10.78 -12.10
N VAL A 324 -8.14 9.85 -13.02
CA VAL A 324 -6.84 9.63 -13.64
C VAL A 324 -6.85 10.19 -15.06
N HIS A 325 -6.09 11.25 -15.29
CA HIS A 325 -6.05 11.94 -16.58
C HIS A 325 -4.75 11.65 -17.33
N ILE A 326 -4.83 10.93 -18.44
CA ILE A 326 -3.72 10.65 -19.35
C ILE A 326 -3.87 11.53 -20.59
N SER A 327 -2.87 12.37 -20.84
CA SER A 327 -2.75 13.12 -22.08
C SER A 327 -1.96 12.30 -23.09
N ARG A 328 -2.60 11.93 -24.21
CA ARG A 328 -1.98 11.19 -25.31
C ARG A 328 -1.48 12.17 -26.37
N THR A 329 -0.17 12.24 -26.58
CA THR A 329 0.45 13.13 -27.57
C THR A 329 1.09 12.30 -28.68
N GLY A 330 0.51 12.36 -29.87
CA GLY A 330 1.02 11.66 -31.06
C GLY A 330 1.60 12.63 -32.07
N VAL A 331 2.76 12.27 -32.63
CA VAL A 331 3.38 12.98 -33.76
C VAL A 331 3.32 12.06 -34.98
N SER A 332 2.74 12.54 -36.08
CA SER A 332 2.66 11.82 -37.34
C SER A 332 3.22 12.66 -38.48
N VAL A 333 3.96 12.04 -39.38
CA VAL A 333 4.42 12.68 -40.62
C VAL A 333 3.53 12.19 -41.76
N ILE A 334 2.86 13.11 -42.44
CA ILE A 334 1.98 12.81 -43.58
C ILE A 334 2.49 13.53 -44.84
N ASN A 335 2.18 12.96 -46.00
CA ASN A 335 2.40 13.60 -47.29
C ASN A 335 1.05 14.10 -47.80
N GLU A 336 0.97 15.39 -48.10
CA GLU A 336 -0.23 16.05 -48.62
C GLU A 336 0.08 16.63 -50.00
N THR A 337 -0.73 16.30 -51.01
CA THR A 337 -0.59 16.87 -52.35
C THR A 337 -1.31 18.20 -52.42
N GLN A 338 -0.61 19.25 -52.83
CA GLN A 338 -1.15 20.59 -53.01
C GLN A 338 -0.93 21.08 -54.45
N ALA A 339 -1.88 21.86 -54.96
CA ALA A 339 -1.75 22.50 -56.26
C ALA A 339 -0.74 23.66 -56.20
N ILE A 340 -0.05 23.90 -57.31
CA ILE A 340 0.75 25.10 -57.53
C ILE A 340 0.05 25.90 -58.63
N ASP A 341 -0.37 27.12 -58.30
CA ASP A 341 -0.97 28.01 -59.27
C ASP A 341 0.04 28.37 -60.37
N PRO A 342 -0.40 28.45 -61.65
CA PRO A 342 0.48 28.80 -62.75
C PRO A 342 0.96 30.25 -62.63
N GLU A 343 2.24 30.48 -62.93
CA GLU A 343 2.80 31.83 -62.98
C GLU A 343 2.22 32.57 -64.19
N VAL A 344 1.92 33.87 -64.03
CA VAL A 344 1.34 34.67 -65.11
C VAL A 344 2.45 35.24 -65.98
N ARG A 345 2.49 34.82 -67.24
CA ARG A 345 3.37 35.36 -68.26
C ARG A 345 2.62 36.37 -69.12
N THR A 346 3.04 37.62 -69.03
CA THR A 346 2.43 38.72 -69.78
C THR A 346 3.11 38.91 -71.14
N ILE A 347 2.32 39.12 -72.19
CA ILE A 347 2.78 39.46 -73.54
C ILE A 347 2.09 40.75 -74.00
N ASP A 348 2.86 41.74 -74.44
CA ASP A 348 2.30 42.99 -74.95
C ASP A 348 1.66 42.79 -76.33
N ASP A 349 0.42 43.24 -76.49
CA ASP A 349 -0.34 43.18 -77.72
C ASP A 349 -0.60 44.61 -78.25
N PRO A 350 0.10 45.04 -79.32
CA PRO A 350 -0.04 46.39 -79.87
C PRO A 350 -1.35 46.59 -80.63
N GLU A 351 -2.13 45.54 -80.88
CA GLU A 351 -3.45 45.64 -81.52
C GLU A 351 -4.60 45.70 -80.51
N LEU A 352 -4.35 45.31 -79.26
CA LEU A 352 -5.30 45.38 -78.17
C LEU A 352 -5.21 46.72 -77.43
N GLU A 353 -6.36 47.36 -77.19
CA GLU A 353 -6.43 48.66 -76.51
C GLU A 353 -5.77 48.65 -75.13
N GLN A 354 -5.03 49.71 -74.82
CA GLN A 354 -4.36 49.86 -73.54
C GLN A 354 -5.30 49.64 -72.34
N GLY A 355 -4.87 48.81 -71.40
CA GLY A 355 -5.64 48.47 -70.20
C GLY A 355 -6.65 47.33 -70.36
N LYS A 356 -6.78 46.75 -71.57
CA LYS A 356 -7.50 45.48 -71.76
C LYS A 356 -6.54 44.30 -71.60
N GLU A 357 -7.03 43.22 -71.02
CA GLU A 357 -6.32 41.96 -70.89
C GLU A 357 -7.12 40.83 -71.54
N ILE A 358 -6.44 39.95 -72.26
CA ILE A 358 -7.03 38.74 -72.81
C ILE A 358 -6.17 37.56 -72.34
N VAL A 359 -6.79 36.61 -71.65
CA VAL A 359 -6.13 35.34 -71.37
C VAL A 359 -6.03 34.56 -72.68
N GLU A 360 -4.80 34.34 -73.13
CA GLU A 360 -4.53 33.54 -74.32
C GLU A 360 -4.46 32.05 -73.97
N GLU A 361 -3.76 31.73 -72.88
CA GLU A 361 -3.68 30.37 -72.34
C GLU A 361 -3.87 30.40 -70.84
N GLU A 362 -4.82 29.61 -70.30
CA GLU A 362 -5.06 29.53 -68.85
C GLU A 362 -3.92 28.86 -68.06
N GLY A 363 -2.96 28.24 -68.76
CA GLY A 363 -1.94 27.41 -68.14
C GLY A 363 -2.53 26.12 -67.56
N THR A 364 -1.70 25.37 -66.84
CA THR A 364 -2.17 24.19 -66.08
C THR A 364 -1.52 24.20 -64.70
N PRO A 365 -2.29 23.99 -63.62
CA PRO A 365 -1.72 23.89 -62.28
C PRO A 365 -0.63 22.82 -62.19
N GLY A 366 0.41 23.16 -61.46
CA GLY A 366 1.41 22.21 -60.99
C GLY A 366 0.93 21.46 -59.76
N GLU A 367 1.74 20.52 -59.30
CA GLU A 367 1.51 19.76 -58.09
C GLU A 367 2.80 19.68 -57.29
N LYS A 368 2.69 19.89 -55.98
CA LYS A 368 3.73 19.64 -55.00
C LYS A 368 3.23 18.69 -53.94
N ILE A 369 4.13 17.84 -53.46
CA ILE A 369 3.92 17.05 -52.25
C ILE A 369 4.56 17.83 -51.11
N VAL A 370 3.75 18.19 -50.11
CA VAL A 370 4.19 18.80 -48.87
C VAL A 370 4.24 17.72 -47.80
N THR A 371 5.40 17.53 -47.19
CA THR A 371 5.57 16.63 -46.05
C THR A 371 5.33 17.43 -44.79
N LEU A 372 4.26 17.08 -44.07
CA LEU A 372 3.78 17.78 -42.88
C LEU A 372 4.02 16.92 -41.64
N ARG A 373 4.53 17.54 -40.57
CA ARG A 373 4.49 16.99 -39.22
C ARG A 373 3.22 17.49 -38.55
N ILE A 374 2.33 16.57 -38.18
CA ILE A 374 1.10 16.85 -37.45
C ILE A 374 1.25 16.37 -36.02
N THR A 375 1.08 17.28 -35.06
CA THR A 375 1.06 16.96 -33.64
C THR A 375 -0.37 16.97 -33.14
N LYS A 376 -0.81 15.86 -32.55
CA LYS A 376 -2.15 15.69 -31.99
C LYS A 376 -2.07 15.45 -30.50
N LYS A 377 -2.83 16.21 -29.72
CA LYS A 377 -3.03 15.98 -28.29
C LYS A 377 -4.47 15.55 -28.04
N ASN A 378 -4.66 14.38 -27.43
CA ASN A 378 -5.97 13.78 -27.16
C ASN A 378 -6.83 13.66 -28.44
N GLY A 379 -6.19 13.29 -29.56
CA GLY A 379 -6.84 13.15 -30.86
C GLY A 379 -7.09 14.46 -31.62
N LYS A 380 -6.91 15.63 -30.99
CA LYS A 380 -7.08 16.94 -31.63
C LYS A 380 -5.74 17.46 -32.15
N GLU A 381 -5.72 17.92 -33.41
CA GLU A 381 -4.56 18.61 -33.99
C GLU A 381 -4.30 19.92 -33.24
N ILE A 382 -3.09 20.07 -32.71
CA ILE A 382 -2.64 21.27 -31.99
C ILE A 382 -1.55 22.03 -32.75
N ASP A 383 -0.84 21.35 -33.65
CA ASP A 383 0.25 21.94 -34.42
C ASP A 383 0.43 21.22 -35.77
N ARG A 384 0.84 21.98 -36.78
CA ARG A 384 1.08 21.55 -38.16
C ARG A 384 2.29 22.30 -38.70
N GLU A 385 3.37 21.56 -38.94
CA GLU A 385 4.65 22.09 -39.41
C GLU A 385 4.99 21.51 -40.79
N GLU A 386 5.36 22.37 -41.75
CA GLU A 386 5.90 21.94 -43.03
C GLU A 386 7.38 21.57 -42.88
N LEU A 387 7.71 20.29 -43.11
CA LEU A 387 9.08 19.80 -43.04
C LEU A 387 9.83 19.95 -44.36
N SER A 388 9.14 19.67 -45.46
CA SER A 388 9.73 19.77 -46.80
C SER A 388 8.65 19.81 -47.87
N THR A 389 8.99 20.41 -49.01
CA THR A 389 8.15 20.45 -50.20
C THR A 389 8.91 19.86 -51.39
N LYS A 390 8.23 19.03 -52.20
CA LYS A 390 8.75 18.48 -53.45
C LYS A 390 7.78 18.73 -54.59
N VAL A 391 8.20 19.50 -55.60
CA VAL A 391 7.43 19.68 -56.84
C VAL A 391 7.46 18.38 -57.63
N VAL A 392 6.28 17.79 -57.88
CA VAL A 392 6.14 16.56 -58.68
C VAL A 392 5.70 16.86 -60.10
N LYS A 393 4.93 17.93 -60.29
CA LYS A 393 4.51 18.42 -61.61
C LYS A 393 4.68 19.93 -61.65
N LYS A 394 5.51 20.43 -62.57
CA LYS A 394 5.64 21.87 -62.77
C LYS A 394 4.35 22.44 -63.36
N ALA A 395 3.94 23.61 -62.89
CA ALA A 395 2.85 24.35 -63.51
C ALA A 395 3.28 24.79 -64.92
N LYS A 396 2.29 24.91 -65.82
CA LYS A 396 2.48 25.59 -67.10
C LYS A 396 1.93 26.99 -66.96
N ASP A 397 2.74 27.98 -67.31
CA ASP A 397 2.41 29.41 -67.17
C ASP A 397 1.06 29.75 -67.81
N LYS A 398 0.35 30.69 -67.18
CA LYS A 398 -0.84 31.33 -67.72
C LYS A 398 -0.39 32.49 -68.59
N VAL A 399 -0.70 32.45 -69.89
CA VAL A 399 -0.32 33.51 -70.84
C VAL A 399 -1.43 34.53 -70.94
N VAL A 400 -1.13 35.78 -70.59
CA VAL A 400 -2.07 36.91 -70.68
C VAL A 400 -1.51 37.94 -71.64
N ARG A 401 -2.28 38.26 -72.68
CA ARG A 401 -1.98 39.40 -73.55
C ARG A 401 -2.52 40.68 -72.94
N VAL A 402 -1.66 41.68 -72.78
CA VAL A 402 -2.04 43.00 -72.29
C VAL A 402 -2.00 43.99 -73.43
N GLY A 403 -3.05 44.79 -73.57
CA GLY A 403 -3.12 45.78 -74.62
C GLY A 403 -2.12 46.90 -74.43
N THR A 404 -1.39 47.22 -75.50
CA THR A 404 -0.46 48.35 -75.56
C THR A 404 -0.81 49.33 -76.69
N LYS A 405 -1.92 49.10 -77.39
CA LYS A 405 -2.42 50.00 -78.43
C LYS A 405 -2.81 51.33 -77.81
N GLN A 406 -2.00 52.35 -78.08
CA GLN A 406 -2.35 53.72 -77.74
C GLN A 406 -3.50 54.21 -78.63
N PRO A 407 -4.40 55.06 -78.10
CA PRO A 407 -5.45 55.66 -78.91
C PRO A 407 -4.84 56.46 -80.07
N PRO A 408 -5.47 56.45 -81.26
CA PRO A 408 -4.94 57.16 -82.41
C PRO A 408 -4.79 58.65 -82.11
N GLN A 409 -3.61 59.19 -82.43
CA GLN A 409 -3.34 60.62 -82.26
C GLN A 409 -4.18 61.42 -83.28
N PRO A 410 -5.02 62.36 -82.83
CA PRO A 410 -5.86 63.12 -83.72
C PRO A 410 -5.04 64.08 -84.59
N GLN A 411 -5.38 64.15 -85.88
CA GLN A 411 -4.80 65.12 -86.81
C GLN A 411 -5.49 66.47 -86.62
N ILE A 412 -4.73 67.52 -86.31
CA ILE A 412 -5.27 68.86 -86.04
C ILE A 412 -4.92 69.81 -87.20
N SER A 413 -5.94 70.37 -87.87
CA SER A 413 -5.75 71.36 -88.94
C SER A 413 -5.60 72.80 -88.42
N ASP A 414 -6.26 73.15 -87.31
CA ASP A 414 -6.43 74.54 -86.85
C ASP A 414 -5.64 74.83 -85.55
N GLY A 415 -4.49 74.18 -85.36
CA GLY A 415 -3.77 74.18 -84.08
C GLY A 415 -3.46 75.58 -83.53
N ALA A 416 -3.11 76.54 -84.40
CA ALA A 416 -2.72 77.90 -83.99
C ALA A 416 -3.87 78.71 -83.35
N VAL A 417 -5.12 78.49 -83.79
CA VAL A 417 -6.29 79.13 -83.18
C VAL A 417 -6.52 78.56 -81.78
N TRP A 418 -6.41 77.25 -81.65
CA TRP A 418 -6.53 76.57 -80.37
C TRP A 418 -5.41 76.92 -79.39
N ASP A 419 -4.18 77.11 -79.86
CA ASP A 419 -3.07 77.59 -79.04
C ASP A 419 -3.30 79.01 -78.53
N SER A 420 -3.84 79.89 -79.37
CA SER A 420 -4.20 81.25 -78.98
C SER A 420 -5.29 81.25 -77.91
N LEU A 421 -6.25 80.33 -78.03
CA LEU A 421 -7.30 80.14 -77.04
C LEU A 421 -6.73 79.57 -75.73
N ALA A 422 -5.88 78.56 -75.79
CA ALA A 422 -5.20 77.99 -74.63
C ALA A 422 -4.25 78.99 -73.94
N GLN A 423 -3.64 79.91 -74.70
CA GLN A 423 -2.85 81.01 -74.15
C GLN A 423 -3.72 81.96 -73.33
N CYS A 424 -4.94 82.24 -73.79
CA CYS A 424 -5.88 83.09 -73.06
C CYS A 424 -6.50 82.38 -71.84
N GLU A 425 -6.86 81.10 -71.98
CA GLU A 425 -7.57 80.31 -70.96
C GLU A 425 -6.63 79.74 -69.87
N ALA A 426 -5.40 79.34 -70.24
CA ALA A 426 -4.49 78.60 -69.37
C ALA A 426 -3.02 79.07 -69.46
N THR A 427 -2.74 80.24 -70.05
CA THR A 427 -1.37 80.75 -70.28
C THR A 427 -0.51 79.76 -71.09
N GLY A 428 -1.14 78.95 -71.94
CA GLY A 428 -0.46 77.99 -72.82
C GLY A 428 -0.07 76.68 -72.12
N ASN A 429 -0.40 76.51 -70.84
CA ASN A 429 -0.10 75.28 -70.10
C ASN A 429 -1.20 74.22 -70.33
N TRP A 430 -0.93 73.26 -71.21
CA TRP A 430 -1.87 72.18 -71.55
C TRP A 430 -2.09 71.16 -70.42
N SER A 431 -1.22 71.11 -69.42
CA SER A 431 -1.35 70.22 -68.26
C SER A 431 -1.82 70.96 -67.00
N ILE A 432 -2.42 72.15 -67.13
CA ILE A 432 -2.86 72.93 -65.97
C ILE A 432 -3.96 72.21 -65.18
N ASN A 433 -3.81 72.18 -63.85
CA ASN A 433 -4.83 71.77 -62.91
C ASN A 433 -4.67 72.60 -61.62
N THR A 434 -5.47 73.65 -61.48
CA THR A 434 -5.41 74.57 -60.33
C THR A 434 -6.40 74.21 -59.22
N GLY A 435 -7.16 73.11 -59.38
CA GLY A 435 -8.23 72.72 -58.46
C GLY A 435 -9.51 73.55 -58.58
N ASN A 436 -9.65 74.40 -59.60
CA ASN A 436 -10.82 75.26 -59.81
C ASN A 436 -12.00 74.56 -60.52
N GLY A 437 -11.93 73.24 -60.71
CA GLY A 437 -12.96 72.44 -61.40
C GLY A 437 -12.82 72.40 -62.93
N TYR A 438 -11.82 73.09 -63.50
CA TYR A 438 -11.47 73.07 -64.91
C TYR A 438 -10.04 72.57 -65.10
N TYR A 439 -9.78 71.89 -66.21
CA TYR A 439 -8.57 71.13 -66.44
C TYR A 439 -8.04 71.36 -67.87
N GLY A 440 -6.72 71.37 -67.99
CA GLY A 440 -6.02 71.40 -69.27
C GLY A 440 -6.04 72.77 -69.97
N GLY A 441 -5.36 72.85 -71.10
CA GLY A 441 -5.06 74.12 -71.79
C GLY A 441 -6.31 74.88 -72.23
N LEU A 442 -7.41 74.17 -72.48
CA LEU A 442 -8.69 74.74 -72.92
C LEU A 442 -9.74 74.78 -71.80
N GLN A 443 -9.32 74.62 -70.53
CA GLN A 443 -10.17 74.77 -69.36
C GLN A 443 -11.48 73.94 -69.46
N PHE A 444 -11.36 72.63 -69.71
CA PHE A 444 -12.51 71.73 -69.73
C PHE A 444 -12.98 71.40 -68.31
N ASN A 445 -14.28 71.37 -68.05
CA ASN A 445 -14.80 70.64 -66.89
C ASN A 445 -14.86 69.13 -67.20
N LYS A 446 -14.78 68.29 -66.15
CA LYS A 446 -14.76 66.82 -66.30
C LYS A 446 -15.98 66.26 -67.01
N SER A 447 -17.17 66.79 -66.71
CA SER A 447 -18.42 66.32 -67.32
C SER A 447 -18.47 66.54 -68.83
N THR A 448 -18.00 67.71 -69.30
CA THR A 448 -17.93 68.02 -70.74
C THR A 448 -16.84 67.18 -71.40
N TRP A 449 -15.69 66.99 -70.75
CA TRP A 449 -14.62 66.13 -71.25
C TRP A 449 -15.13 64.71 -71.52
N ASP A 450 -15.82 64.10 -70.55
CA ASP A 450 -16.35 62.74 -70.69
C ASP A 450 -17.48 62.68 -71.73
N ALA A 451 -18.38 63.67 -71.73
CA ALA A 451 -19.54 63.72 -72.63
C ALA A 451 -19.14 63.74 -74.12
N TYR A 452 -18.01 64.38 -74.45
CA TYR A 452 -17.51 64.45 -75.84
C TYR A 452 -16.45 63.36 -76.15
N GLY A 453 -16.30 62.39 -75.25
CA GLY A 453 -15.47 61.20 -75.42
C GLY A 453 -13.99 61.40 -75.10
N GLY A 454 -13.63 62.42 -74.32
CA GLY A 454 -12.24 62.67 -73.90
C GLY A 454 -11.67 61.56 -73.00
N GLY A 455 -12.54 60.81 -72.31
CA GLY A 455 -12.16 59.65 -71.50
C GLY A 455 -11.44 58.54 -72.27
N GLN A 456 -11.50 58.53 -73.62
CA GLN A 456 -10.74 57.59 -74.45
C GLN A 456 -9.23 57.91 -74.50
N TYR A 457 -8.85 59.15 -74.20
CA TYR A 457 -7.48 59.62 -74.27
C TYR A 457 -6.82 59.69 -72.89
N ALA A 458 -7.53 60.25 -71.91
CA ALA A 458 -7.11 60.28 -70.52
C ALA A 458 -8.32 60.49 -69.59
N ALA A 459 -8.17 60.11 -68.32
CA ALA A 459 -9.24 60.26 -67.34
C ALA A 459 -9.61 61.75 -67.15
N TYR A 460 -8.61 62.63 -67.13
CA TYR A 460 -8.81 64.09 -67.09
C TYR A 460 -8.18 64.82 -68.28
N PRO A 461 -8.70 66.01 -68.66
CA PRO A 461 -8.13 66.80 -69.75
C PRO A 461 -6.63 67.12 -69.60
N HIS A 462 -6.18 67.47 -68.39
CA HIS A 462 -4.79 67.86 -68.12
C HIS A 462 -3.79 66.68 -68.23
N GLU A 463 -4.28 65.45 -68.25
CA GLU A 463 -3.51 64.22 -68.45
C GLU A 463 -3.41 63.83 -69.94
N ALA A 464 -4.26 64.42 -70.80
CA ALA A 464 -4.26 64.19 -72.24
C ALA A 464 -3.29 65.13 -72.96
N SER A 465 -2.77 64.68 -74.11
CA SER A 465 -1.90 65.52 -74.95
C SER A 465 -2.64 66.75 -75.48
N ARG A 466 -1.87 67.76 -75.88
CA ARG A 466 -2.40 68.96 -76.53
C ARG A 466 -3.34 68.59 -77.69
N GLU A 467 -2.91 67.70 -78.56
CA GLU A 467 -3.66 67.29 -79.75
C GLU A 467 -4.97 66.59 -79.37
N GLN A 468 -4.94 65.74 -78.34
CA GLN A 468 -6.13 65.07 -77.80
C GLN A 468 -7.13 66.06 -77.22
N GLN A 469 -6.66 67.06 -76.47
CA GLN A 469 -7.52 68.12 -75.94
C GLN A 469 -8.16 68.95 -77.06
N ILE A 470 -7.39 69.30 -78.09
CA ILE A 470 -7.90 70.04 -79.25
C ILE A 470 -8.94 69.22 -80.02
N ALA A 471 -8.75 67.91 -80.17
CA ALA A 471 -9.72 67.06 -80.86
C ALA A 471 -11.08 67.04 -80.16
N ILE A 472 -11.10 66.98 -78.83
CA ILE A 472 -12.34 67.07 -78.06
C ILE A 472 -12.94 68.48 -78.14
N ALA A 473 -12.11 69.53 -78.09
CA ALA A 473 -12.56 70.91 -78.21
C ALA A 473 -13.18 71.22 -79.58
N THR A 474 -12.65 70.62 -80.63
CA THR A 474 -13.18 70.71 -81.98
C THR A 474 -14.59 70.13 -82.05
N LYS A 475 -14.83 68.96 -81.43
CA LYS A 475 -16.20 68.39 -81.35
C LYS A 475 -17.16 69.31 -80.61
N VAL A 476 -16.73 69.91 -79.49
CA VAL A 476 -17.55 70.87 -78.73
C VAL A 476 -17.85 72.12 -79.55
N ARG A 477 -16.86 72.64 -80.27
CA ARG A 477 -17.03 73.80 -81.17
C ARG A 477 -18.04 73.51 -82.25
N ASP A 478 -17.89 72.39 -82.94
CA ASP A 478 -18.73 72.03 -84.08
C ASP A 478 -20.19 71.76 -83.64
N ASP A 479 -20.38 71.08 -82.50
CA ASP A 479 -21.70 70.84 -81.90
C ASP A 479 -22.40 72.14 -81.46
N ARG A 480 -21.63 73.12 -80.96
CA ARG A 480 -22.15 74.43 -80.53
C ARG A 480 -22.22 75.46 -81.65
N GLY A 481 -21.77 75.12 -82.86
CA GLY A 481 -21.76 76.03 -84.01
C GLY A 481 -20.66 77.11 -83.99
N GLY A 482 -19.69 77.02 -83.07
CA GLY A 482 -18.64 78.02 -82.91
C GLY A 482 -17.87 77.92 -81.58
N TYR A 483 -17.03 78.90 -81.29
CA TYR A 483 -16.16 78.97 -80.11
C TYR A 483 -16.90 79.51 -78.86
N GLY A 484 -18.24 79.47 -78.84
CA GLY A 484 -19.09 79.94 -77.75
C GLY A 484 -18.88 79.25 -76.40
N ALA A 485 -18.25 78.06 -76.37
CA ALA A 485 -17.84 77.39 -75.12
C ALA A 485 -16.75 78.14 -74.34
N TRP A 486 -16.01 79.04 -75.00
CA TRP A 486 -14.94 79.86 -74.42
C TRP A 486 -15.30 81.35 -74.54
N PRO A 487 -16.37 81.83 -73.89
CA PRO A 487 -17.08 83.06 -74.27
C PRO A 487 -16.24 84.35 -74.14
N HIS A 488 -15.31 84.39 -73.18
CA HIS A 488 -14.42 85.53 -72.95
C HIS A 488 -13.24 85.50 -73.94
N CYS A 489 -12.53 84.38 -74.03
CA CYS A 489 -11.35 84.28 -74.88
C CYS A 489 -11.69 84.23 -76.37
N SER A 490 -12.80 83.61 -76.78
CA SER A 490 -13.26 83.66 -78.19
C SER A 490 -13.62 85.07 -78.64
N SER A 491 -14.22 85.88 -77.74
CA SER A 491 -14.52 87.29 -78.01
C SER A 491 -13.24 88.12 -78.17
N LYS A 492 -12.26 87.88 -77.31
CA LYS A 492 -10.96 88.57 -77.34
C LYS A 492 -10.16 88.24 -78.62
N LEU A 493 -10.30 87.02 -79.12
CA LEU A 493 -9.63 86.54 -80.33
C LEU A 493 -10.43 86.77 -81.63
N GLY A 494 -11.66 87.30 -81.55
CA GLY A 494 -12.50 87.56 -82.72
C GLY A 494 -13.03 86.31 -83.41
N LEU A 495 -13.19 85.20 -82.67
CA LEU A 495 -13.64 83.93 -83.22
C LEU A 495 -15.17 83.87 -83.32
N PRO A 496 -15.75 83.17 -84.32
CA PRO A 496 -17.19 82.99 -84.46
C PRO A 496 -17.73 82.19 -83.27
N LYS A 497 -18.87 82.59 -82.70
CA LYS A 497 -19.44 82.00 -81.48
C LYS A 497 -20.57 81.03 -81.77
#